data_AF-A0A950NMH4-F1
#
_entry.id   AF-A0A950NMH4-F1
#
_cell.length_a   1.000
_cell.length_b   1.000
_cell.length_c   1.000
_cell.angle_alpha   90.00
_cell.angle_beta   90.00
_cell.angle_gamma   90.00
#
_symmetry.space_group_name_H-M   'P 1'
#
loop_
_entity.id
_entity.type
_entity.pdbx_description
1 polymer ?
#
loop_
_entity_poly.entity_id
_entity_poly.type
_entity_poly.pdbx_seq_one_letter_code
_entity_poly.pdbx_strand_id
1 'polypeptide(L)'
;MLALSMRMHESVDEQQILHLTTTAVPALARCHLDAVYLFSGGWQAASGPCTRPDVRADVESQFAVLSSAGGAVGILGESWGWAFPLRSVDGHFGFLVVAADDEPSPTEQFLPRTLAQQTGIALANARTNLRERQATAELQAVNVQLGETVSALRRSTEIHDRLTRVAAAGEGRDGLVQAVHELTGYPVAVEDRQGNLMAWAGPGRPERYPKDPPAVRAELLGRATHLAQPVRDGARLLAVAQPRPDVIGVLVLFDPAATAGEQEQVALEHGATVLAMEMARLASVAEAEMRLQRSVMDELLAGSNDTGVLGRAQALGYDLERAHRVVIVAPRSGSVEGTVFEAARTVVREMGYGTLLTARAGVVVVLADADCDWDQLRTAIMNELGGTP
;
A
#
# COMPACT_ATOMS: atom_id res chain seq x y z
N MET A 1 0.47 -47.73 -40.18
CA MET A 1 -0.52 -46.64 -40.00
C MET A 1 -1.04 -46.52 -38.58
N LEU A 2 -1.69 -47.54 -37.99
CA LEU A 2 -2.25 -47.45 -36.62
C LEU A 2 -1.24 -47.03 -35.55
N ALA A 3 -0.05 -47.65 -35.50
CA ALA A 3 0.98 -47.31 -34.51
C ALA A 3 1.52 -45.86 -34.67
N LEU A 4 1.55 -45.33 -35.89
CA LEU A 4 1.98 -43.97 -36.17
C LEU A 4 0.90 -42.96 -35.75
N SER A 5 -0.36 -43.24 -36.09
CA SER A 5 -1.51 -42.45 -35.63
C SER A 5 -1.54 -42.39 -34.11
N MET A 6 -1.40 -43.52 -33.41
CA MET A 6 -1.39 -43.57 -31.95
C MET A 6 -0.27 -42.69 -31.36
N ARG A 7 0.96 -42.80 -31.87
CA ARG A 7 2.08 -41.94 -31.43
C ARG A 7 1.88 -40.45 -31.72
N MET A 8 1.22 -40.10 -32.82
CA MET A 8 0.88 -38.71 -33.13
C MET A 8 -0.17 -38.15 -32.17
N HIS A 9 -1.20 -38.94 -31.84
CA HIS A 9 -2.27 -38.50 -30.94
C HIS A 9 -1.83 -38.45 -29.47
N GLU A 10 -0.86 -39.27 -29.08
CA GLU A 10 -0.21 -39.23 -27.75
C GLU A 10 0.78 -38.07 -27.61
N SER A 11 1.28 -37.54 -28.72
CA SER A 11 2.21 -36.41 -28.71
C SER A 11 1.47 -35.11 -28.36
N VAL A 12 2.01 -34.38 -27.39
CA VAL A 12 1.52 -33.05 -26.99
C VAL A 12 2.33 -31.91 -27.62
N ASP A 13 3.38 -32.24 -28.38
CA ASP A 13 4.25 -31.29 -29.06
C ASP A 13 3.97 -31.29 -30.57
N GLU A 14 3.68 -30.10 -31.11
CA GLU A 14 3.48 -29.89 -32.55
C GLU A 14 4.71 -30.27 -33.35
N GLN A 15 5.93 -29.96 -32.88
CA GLN A 15 7.15 -30.26 -33.63
C GLN A 15 7.38 -31.77 -33.75
N GLN A 16 7.14 -32.50 -32.65
CA GLN A 16 7.19 -33.96 -32.66
C GLN A 16 6.10 -34.58 -33.57
N ILE A 17 4.88 -34.04 -33.57
CA ILE A 17 3.81 -34.49 -34.50
C ILE A 17 4.27 -34.30 -35.95
N LEU A 18 4.75 -33.10 -36.28
CA LEU A 18 5.23 -32.78 -37.63
C LEU A 18 6.41 -33.66 -38.03
N HIS A 19 7.36 -33.90 -37.13
CA HIS A 19 8.50 -34.77 -37.38
C HIS A 19 8.07 -36.21 -37.70
N LEU A 20 7.10 -36.75 -36.94
CA LEU A 20 6.50 -38.07 -37.21
C LEU A 20 5.79 -38.10 -38.57
N THR A 21 5.12 -37.01 -38.96
CA THR A 21 4.49 -36.89 -40.29
C THR A 21 5.54 -36.87 -41.38
N THR A 22 6.58 -36.07 -41.19
CA THR A 22 7.65 -35.83 -42.18
C THR A 22 8.41 -37.12 -42.50
N THR A 23 8.72 -37.90 -41.47
CA THR A 23 9.45 -39.16 -41.58
C THR A 23 8.60 -40.32 -42.10
N ALA A 24 7.27 -40.22 -42.03
CA ALA A 24 6.38 -41.29 -42.45
C ALA A 24 6.00 -41.26 -43.93
N VAL A 25 5.98 -40.08 -44.57
CA VAL A 25 5.54 -39.94 -45.98
C VAL A 25 6.32 -40.85 -46.94
N PRO A 26 7.68 -40.87 -46.94
CA PRO A 26 8.44 -41.69 -47.89
C PRO A 26 8.26 -43.20 -47.66
N ALA A 27 7.83 -43.61 -46.46
CA ALA A 27 7.63 -45.01 -46.11
C ALA A 27 6.21 -45.51 -46.47
N LEU A 28 5.28 -44.61 -46.77
CA LEU A 28 3.86 -44.93 -46.94
C LEU A 28 3.38 -44.84 -48.38
N ALA A 29 4.07 -44.11 -49.26
CA ALA A 29 3.67 -43.96 -50.65
C ALA A 29 4.89 -43.75 -51.55
N ARG A 30 4.72 -43.97 -52.87
CA ARG A 30 5.74 -43.69 -53.89
C ARG A 30 5.80 -42.19 -54.21
N CYS A 31 5.79 -41.37 -53.18
CA CYS A 31 5.88 -39.93 -53.27
C CYS A 31 6.79 -39.44 -52.16
N HIS A 32 7.40 -38.28 -52.36
CA HIS A 32 8.25 -37.68 -51.37
C HIS A 32 7.56 -36.46 -50.77
N LEU A 33 7.84 -36.22 -49.49
CA LEU A 33 7.37 -35.02 -48.83
C LEU A 33 8.27 -33.86 -49.24
N ASP A 34 7.67 -32.83 -49.80
CA ASP A 34 8.38 -31.62 -50.18
C ASP A 34 8.30 -30.57 -49.08
N ALA A 35 7.14 -30.40 -48.45
CA ALA A 35 7.04 -29.48 -47.34
C ALA A 35 5.80 -29.65 -46.45
N VAL A 36 5.89 -29.10 -45.24
CA VAL A 36 4.73 -28.83 -44.39
C VAL A 36 4.58 -27.33 -44.19
N TYR A 37 3.39 -26.82 -44.52
CA TYR A 37 3.02 -25.42 -44.27
C TYR A 37 1.93 -25.35 -43.19
N LEU A 38 2.12 -24.50 -42.19
CA LEU A 38 1.10 -24.19 -41.18
C LEU A 38 0.72 -22.71 -41.25
N PHE A 39 -0.57 -22.36 -41.18
CA PHE A 39 -1.00 -20.95 -41.25
C PHE A 39 -0.48 -20.10 -40.08
N SER A 40 -0.24 -20.70 -38.91
CA SER A 40 0.20 -20.00 -37.71
C SER A 40 1.73 -19.84 -37.62
N GLY A 41 2.49 -20.59 -38.41
CA GLY A 41 3.95 -20.67 -38.26
C GLY A 41 4.72 -20.70 -39.58
N GLY A 42 4.03 -20.62 -40.72
CA GLY A 42 4.62 -20.76 -42.05
C GLY A 42 5.18 -22.16 -42.29
N TRP A 43 6.24 -22.21 -43.10
CA TRP A 43 6.93 -23.44 -43.50
C TRP A 43 7.68 -24.09 -42.31
N GLN A 44 7.26 -25.30 -41.93
CA GLN A 44 7.81 -26.03 -40.77
C GLN A 44 8.89 -27.04 -41.13
N ALA A 45 8.71 -27.71 -42.26
CA ALA A 45 9.66 -28.67 -42.82
C ALA A 45 9.69 -28.45 -44.33
N ALA A 46 10.88 -28.46 -44.92
CA ALA A 46 11.08 -28.33 -46.35
C ALA A 46 12.15 -29.33 -46.79
N SER A 47 11.93 -29.96 -47.94
CA SER A 47 12.77 -30.95 -48.60
C SER A 47 12.64 -30.76 -50.11
N GLY A 48 13.54 -31.36 -50.88
CA GLY A 48 13.49 -31.24 -52.33
C GLY A 48 13.50 -29.79 -52.84
N PRO A 49 12.76 -29.46 -53.90
CA PRO A 49 12.63 -28.12 -54.47
C PRO A 49 12.16 -27.05 -53.48
N CYS A 50 11.30 -27.41 -52.52
CA CYS A 50 10.79 -26.50 -51.50
C CYS A 50 11.84 -26.04 -50.47
N THR A 51 13.06 -26.58 -50.49
CA THR A 51 14.16 -25.98 -49.71
C THR A 51 14.47 -24.55 -50.16
N ARG A 52 14.23 -24.24 -51.44
CA ARG A 52 14.50 -22.92 -52.02
C ARG A 52 13.35 -21.94 -51.69
N PRO A 53 13.66 -20.70 -51.24
CA PRO A 53 12.63 -19.74 -50.84
C PRO A 53 11.71 -19.28 -51.97
N ASP A 54 12.22 -19.19 -53.20
CA ASP A 54 11.47 -18.82 -54.40
C ASP A 54 10.39 -19.85 -54.75
N VAL A 55 10.71 -21.14 -54.67
CA VAL A 55 9.75 -22.24 -54.87
C VAL A 55 8.67 -22.21 -53.80
N ARG A 56 9.05 -21.99 -52.53
CA ARG A 56 8.08 -21.88 -51.44
C ARG A 56 7.13 -20.71 -51.62
N ALA A 57 7.63 -19.55 -52.00
CA ALA A 57 6.77 -18.38 -52.24
C ALA A 57 5.77 -18.65 -53.39
N ASP A 58 6.21 -19.33 -54.44
CA ASP A 58 5.34 -19.71 -55.57
C ASP A 58 4.26 -20.72 -55.15
N VAL A 59 4.64 -21.79 -54.44
CA VAL A 59 3.69 -22.79 -53.91
C VAL A 59 2.73 -22.16 -52.90
N GLU A 60 3.21 -21.28 -52.02
CA GLU A 60 2.38 -20.59 -51.02
C GLU A 60 1.31 -19.71 -51.68
N SER A 61 1.65 -19.03 -52.79
CA SER A 61 0.71 -18.21 -53.54
C SER A 61 -0.47 -19.02 -54.11
N GLN A 62 -0.25 -20.30 -54.40
CA GLN A 62 -1.27 -21.21 -54.93
C GLN A 62 -2.25 -21.67 -53.84
N PHE A 63 -1.90 -21.62 -52.55
CA PHE A 63 -2.78 -22.07 -51.46
C PHE A 63 -4.07 -21.26 -51.36
N ALA A 64 -4.08 -19.99 -51.79
CA ALA A 64 -5.25 -19.11 -51.71
C ALA A 64 -6.44 -19.57 -52.56
N VAL A 65 -6.19 -20.34 -53.63
CA VAL A 65 -7.22 -20.86 -54.54
C VAL A 65 -7.55 -22.34 -54.31
N LEU A 66 -6.90 -23.00 -53.36
CA LEU A 66 -7.17 -24.40 -53.04
C LEU A 66 -8.50 -24.56 -52.30
N SER A 67 -9.19 -25.65 -52.63
CA SER A 67 -10.40 -26.04 -51.92
C SER A 67 -10.08 -26.56 -50.52
N SER A 68 -11.11 -26.65 -49.68
CA SER A 68 -10.98 -27.24 -48.35
C SER A 68 -10.60 -28.75 -48.38
N ALA A 69 -10.69 -29.41 -49.54
CA ALA A 69 -10.25 -30.80 -49.75
C ALA A 69 -8.78 -30.91 -50.21
N GLY A 70 -8.06 -29.78 -50.30
CA GLY A 70 -6.76 -29.67 -50.94
C GLY A 70 -6.88 -29.48 -52.45
N GLY A 71 -5.75 -29.64 -53.13
CA GLY A 71 -5.68 -29.61 -54.60
C GLY A 71 -4.27 -29.77 -55.13
N ALA A 72 -4.19 -29.86 -56.45
CA ALA A 72 -2.93 -29.89 -57.18
C ALA A 72 -2.17 -28.57 -56.98
N VAL A 73 -0.85 -28.67 -56.85
CA VAL A 73 0.07 -27.53 -56.77
C VAL A 73 1.22 -27.75 -57.72
N GLY A 74 1.59 -26.72 -58.46
CA GLY A 74 2.77 -26.72 -59.31
C GLY A 74 4.02 -26.54 -58.45
N ILE A 75 4.94 -27.49 -58.52
CA ILE A 75 6.23 -27.43 -57.84
C ILE A 75 7.31 -27.48 -58.92
N LEU A 76 8.24 -26.52 -58.89
CA LEU A 76 9.27 -26.41 -59.93
C LEU A 76 10.18 -27.65 -59.92
N GLY A 77 10.17 -28.40 -61.02
CA GLY A 77 11.00 -29.59 -61.21
C GLY A 77 10.27 -30.92 -60.99
N GLU A 78 9.04 -30.88 -60.50
CA GLU A 78 8.21 -32.05 -60.22
C GLU A 78 7.10 -32.17 -61.27
N SER A 79 6.79 -33.40 -61.69
CA SER A 79 5.71 -33.64 -62.67
C SER A 79 4.32 -33.64 -62.00
N TRP A 80 4.27 -33.95 -60.71
CA TRP A 80 3.06 -33.99 -59.91
C TRP A 80 3.29 -33.43 -58.52
N GLY A 81 2.38 -32.56 -58.06
CA GLY A 81 2.39 -31.99 -56.73
C GLY A 81 0.98 -31.85 -56.17
N TRP A 82 0.81 -32.17 -54.89
CA TRP A 82 -0.49 -32.07 -54.22
C TRP A 82 -0.36 -31.53 -52.80
N ALA A 83 -1.25 -30.61 -52.45
CA ALA A 83 -1.39 -30.07 -51.11
C ALA A 83 -2.55 -30.77 -50.39
N PHE A 84 -2.21 -31.71 -49.49
CA PHE A 84 -3.19 -32.38 -48.64
C PHE A 84 -3.50 -31.51 -47.41
N PRO A 85 -4.77 -31.23 -47.11
CA PRO A 85 -5.11 -30.30 -46.05
C PRO A 85 -4.94 -30.97 -44.67
N LEU A 86 -4.23 -30.31 -43.77
CA LEU A 86 -4.14 -30.67 -42.36
C LEU A 86 -5.37 -30.12 -41.66
N ARG A 87 -6.34 -30.99 -41.34
CA ARG A 87 -7.65 -30.59 -40.79
C ARG A 87 -8.06 -31.44 -39.61
N SER A 88 -8.79 -30.83 -38.69
CA SER A 88 -9.66 -31.50 -37.72
C SER A 88 -11.05 -30.87 -37.76
N VAL A 89 -11.92 -31.30 -36.86
CA VAL A 89 -13.20 -30.63 -36.58
C VAL A 89 -13.03 -29.18 -36.12
N ASP A 90 -11.90 -28.85 -35.49
CA ASP A 90 -11.59 -27.52 -34.95
C ASP A 90 -11.05 -26.54 -36.00
N GLY A 91 -10.74 -27.02 -37.20
CA GLY A 91 -10.37 -26.16 -38.32
C GLY A 91 -9.36 -26.75 -39.28
N HIS A 92 -8.78 -25.85 -40.08
CA HIS A 92 -7.76 -26.13 -41.07
C HIS A 92 -6.46 -25.46 -40.65
N PHE A 93 -5.41 -26.26 -40.49
CA PHE A 93 -4.16 -25.83 -39.86
C PHE A 93 -3.04 -25.55 -40.88
N GLY A 94 -3.20 -26.02 -42.11
CA GLY A 94 -2.27 -25.83 -43.21
C GLY A 94 -2.25 -27.01 -44.18
N PHE A 95 -1.13 -27.21 -44.88
CA PHE A 95 -1.01 -28.20 -45.94
C PHE A 95 0.23 -29.09 -45.76
N LEU A 96 0.05 -30.37 -46.08
CA LEU A 96 1.11 -31.34 -46.34
C LEU A 96 1.34 -31.38 -47.86
N VAL A 97 2.46 -30.83 -48.33
CA VAL A 97 2.79 -30.71 -49.74
C VAL A 97 3.67 -31.89 -50.16
N VAL A 98 3.15 -32.70 -51.06
CA VAL A 98 3.76 -33.96 -51.50
C VAL A 98 3.99 -33.90 -53.00
N ALA A 99 5.12 -34.41 -53.47
CA ALA A 99 5.49 -34.47 -54.88
C ALA A 99 5.86 -35.89 -55.32
N ALA A 100 5.79 -36.15 -56.63
CA ALA A 100 6.14 -37.42 -57.24
C ALA A 100 6.54 -37.25 -58.71
N ASP A 101 7.37 -38.18 -59.20
CA ASP A 101 7.82 -38.24 -60.59
C ASP A 101 6.71 -38.60 -61.59
N ASP A 102 5.65 -39.26 -61.12
CA ASP A 102 4.44 -39.60 -61.87
C ASP A 102 3.21 -39.46 -60.97
N GLU A 103 2.04 -39.16 -61.54
CA GLU A 103 0.79 -39.06 -60.77
C GLU A 103 0.46 -40.41 -60.07
N PRO A 104 0.42 -40.44 -58.72
CA PRO A 104 0.12 -41.67 -57.99
C PRO A 104 -1.34 -42.08 -58.19
N SER A 105 -1.61 -43.39 -58.18
CA SER A 105 -2.98 -43.89 -58.29
C SER A 105 -3.85 -43.44 -57.10
N PRO A 106 -5.20 -43.42 -57.23
CA PRO A 106 -6.09 -43.04 -56.13
C PRO A 106 -5.86 -43.83 -54.83
N THR A 107 -5.44 -45.09 -54.95
CA THR A 107 -5.11 -45.96 -53.81
C THR A 107 -3.81 -45.53 -53.13
N GLU A 108 -2.81 -45.08 -53.90
CA GLU A 108 -1.54 -44.58 -53.37
C GLU A 108 -1.69 -43.19 -52.74
N GLN A 109 -2.59 -42.35 -53.26
CA GLN A 109 -2.94 -41.05 -52.66
C GLN A 109 -3.74 -41.17 -51.35
N PHE A 110 -4.36 -42.32 -51.09
CA PHE A 110 -5.17 -42.55 -49.88
C PHE A 110 -4.34 -42.47 -48.59
N LEU A 111 -3.12 -43.01 -48.62
CA LEU A 111 -2.22 -43.03 -47.46
C LEU A 111 -1.73 -41.63 -47.03
N PRO A 112 -1.17 -40.78 -47.92
CA PRO A 112 -0.79 -39.42 -47.57
C PRO A 112 -2.00 -38.55 -47.19
N ARG A 113 -3.18 -38.77 -47.82
CA ARG A 113 -4.42 -38.11 -47.40
C ARG A 113 -4.83 -38.47 -45.97
N THR A 114 -4.80 -39.76 -45.64
CA THR A 114 -5.10 -40.24 -44.29
C THR A 114 -4.07 -39.71 -43.30
N LEU A 115 -2.79 -39.71 -43.64
CA LEU A 115 -1.73 -39.15 -42.81
C LEU A 115 -1.93 -37.66 -42.55
N ALA A 116 -2.26 -36.87 -43.58
CA ALA A 116 -2.57 -35.45 -43.44
C ALA A 116 -3.78 -35.20 -42.51
N GLN A 117 -4.83 -36.03 -42.64
CA GLN A 117 -5.98 -35.96 -41.73
C GLN A 117 -5.58 -36.31 -40.29
N GLN A 118 -4.85 -37.39 -40.06
CA GLN A 118 -4.40 -37.80 -38.71
C GLN A 118 -3.46 -36.74 -38.09
N THR A 119 -2.60 -36.14 -38.90
CA THR A 119 -1.73 -35.04 -38.49
C THR A 119 -2.56 -33.81 -38.10
N GLY A 120 -3.59 -33.47 -38.88
CA GLY A 120 -4.50 -32.36 -38.55
C GLY A 120 -5.24 -32.56 -37.22
N ILE A 121 -5.71 -33.78 -36.93
CA ILE A 121 -6.34 -34.13 -35.65
C ILE A 121 -5.33 -34.03 -34.49
N ALA A 122 -4.14 -34.59 -34.65
CA ALA A 122 -3.10 -34.54 -33.63
C ALA A 122 -2.67 -33.09 -33.31
N LEU A 123 -2.50 -32.24 -34.32
CA LEU A 123 -2.18 -30.82 -34.15
C LEU A 123 -3.28 -30.07 -33.38
N ALA A 124 -4.56 -30.36 -33.68
CA ALA A 124 -5.68 -29.76 -32.96
C ALA A 124 -5.66 -30.13 -31.47
N ASN A 125 -5.46 -31.42 -31.17
CA ASN A 125 -5.37 -31.92 -29.80
C ASN A 125 -4.20 -31.29 -29.03
N ALA A 126 -3.01 -31.24 -29.64
CA ALA A 126 -1.83 -30.63 -29.03
C ALA A 126 -2.06 -29.14 -28.70
N ARG A 127 -2.68 -28.39 -29.62
CA ARG A 127 -3.03 -26.97 -29.41
C ARG A 127 -4.03 -26.77 -28.28
N THR A 128 -5.08 -27.57 -28.24
CA THR A 128 -6.10 -27.49 -27.18
C THR A 128 -5.47 -27.78 -25.82
N ASN A 129 -4.68 -28.84 -25.70
CA ASN A 129 -3.94 -29.17 -24.48
C ASN A 129 -3.00 -28.05 -24.04
N LEU A 130 -2.29 -27.41 -24.97
CA LEU A 130 -1.41 -26.29 -24.65
C LEU A 130 -2.19 -25.08 -24.12
N ARG A 131 -3.30 -24.72 -24.78
CA ARG A 131 -4.18 -23.62 -24.34
C ARG A 131 -4.79 -23.89 -22.96
N GLU A 132 -5.25 -25.11 -22.72
CA GLU A 132 -5.79 -25.51 -21.41
C GLU A 132 -4.73 -25.40 -20.30
N ARG A 133 -3.50 -25.83 -20.57
CA ARG A 133 -2.38 -25.70 -19.62
C ARG A 133 -2.02 -24.25 -19.35
N GLN A 134 -1.96 -23.42 -20.40
CA GLN A 134 -1.70 -21.98 -20.26
C GLN A 134 -2.79 -21.29 -19.46
N ALA A 135 -4.06 -21.52 -19.80
CA ALA A 135 -5.20 -20.97 -19.07
C ALA A 135 -5.22 -21.42 -17.61
N THR A 136 -4.88 -22.70 -17.34
CA THR A 136 -4.79 -23.22 -15.96
C THR A 136 -3.67 -22.52 -15.18
N ALA A 137 -2.49 -22.36 -15.79
CA ALA A 137 -1.35 -21.68 -15.17
C ALA A 137 -1.63 -20.19 -14.90
N GLU A 138 -2.27 -19.50 -15.85
CA GLU A 138 -2.70 -18.11 -15.70
C GLU A 138 -3.74 -17.97 -14.57
N LEU A 139 -4.75 -18.84 -14.54
CA LEU A 139 -5.75 -18.84 -13.46
C LEU A 139 -5.13 -19.12 -12.09
N GLN A 140 -4.15 -20.03 -12.01
CA GLN A 140 -3.42 -20.29 -10.76
C GLN A 140 -2.61 -19.06 -10.33
N ALA A 141 -1.90 -18.41 -11.24
CA ALA A 141 -1.15 -17.20 -10.96
C ALA A 141 -2.05 -16.06 -10.47
N VAL A 142 -3.17 -15.83 -11.15
CA VAL A 142 -4.17 -14.82 -10.75
C VAL A 142 -4.78 -15.13 -9.39
N ASN A 143 -5.12 -16.40 -9.11
CA ASN A 143 -5.66 -16.80 -7.82
C ASN A 143 -4.67 -16.58 -6.67
N VAL A 144 -3.37 -16.84 -6.89
CA VAL A 144 -2.32 -16.58 -5.89
C VAL A 144 -2.23 -15.07 -5.62
N GLN A 145 -2.13 -14.23 -6.66
CA GLN A 145 -2.08 -12.78 -6.52
C GLN A 145 -3.33 -12.20 -5.84
N LEU A 146 -4.51 -12.72 -6.19
CA LEU A 146 -5.76 -12.33 -5.54
C LEU A 146 -5.77 -12.73 -4.07
N GLY A 147 -5.30 -13.94 -3.74
CA GLY A 147 -5.17 -14.42 -2.38
C GLY A 147 -4.25 -13.54 -1.52
N GLU A 148 -3.11 -13.13 -2.07
CA GLU A 148 -2.17 -12.20 -1.42
C GLU A 148 -2.81 -10.83 -1.19
N THR A 149 -3.46 -10.28 -2.21
CA THR A 149 -4.13 -8.97 -2.16
C THR A 149 -5.27 -8.97 -1.13
N VAL A 150 -6.13 -9.98 -1.14
CA VAL A 150 -7.23 -10.12 -0.17
C VAL A 150 -6.69 -10.27 1.24
N SER A 151 -5.61 -11.03 1.42
CA SER A 151 -4.98 -11.21 2.73
C SER A 151 -4.35 -9.91 3.24
N ALA A 152 -3.71 -9.11 2.38
CA ALA A 152 -3.20 -7.79 2.74
C ALA A 152 -4.32 -6.83 3.14
N LEU A 153 -5.40 -6.77 2.36
CA LEU A 153 -6.55 -5.91 2.65
C LEU A 153 -7.22 -6.28 3.97
N ARG A 154 -7.48 -7.57 4.21
CA ARG A 154 -8.07 -8.05 5.47
C ARG A 154 -7.22 -7.66 6.68
N ARG A 155 -5.88 -7.78 6.58
CA ARG A 155 -4.95 -7.39 7.64
C ARG A 155 -4.99 -5.89 7.90
N SER A 156 -5.04 -5.06 6.84
CA SER A 156 -5.19 -3.60 6.97
C SER A 156 -6.52 -3.23 7.67
N THR A 157 -7.63 -3.86 7.28
CA THR A 157 -8.93 -3.65 7.92
C THR A 157 -8.93 -4.10 9.39
N GLU A 158 -8.29 -5.22 9.73
CA GLU A 158 -8.20 -5.69 11.11
C GLU A 158 -7.41 -4.72 12.01
N ILE A 159 -6.29 -4.19 11.51
CA ILE A 159 -5.51 -3.14 12.16
C ILE A 159 -6.39 -1.90 12.40
N HIS A 160 -7.08 -1.44 11.36
CA HIS A 160 -8.01 -0.31 11.46
C HIS A 160 -9.08 -0.56 12.53
N ASP A 161 -9.78 -1.69 12.49
CA ASP A 161 -10.86 -2.01 13.43
C ASP A 161 -10.37 -2.15 14.87
N ARG A 162 -9.17 -2.70 15.08
CA ARG A 162 -8.55 -2.78 16.41
C ARG A 162 -8.25 -1.38 16.96
N LEU A 163 -7.64 -0.51 16.17
CA LEU A 163 -7.27 0.84 16.60
C LEU A 163 -8.49 1.76 16.77
N THR A 164 -9.51 1.62 15.91
CA THR A 164 -10.79 2.33 16.06
C THR A 164 -11.51 1.95 17.34
N ARG A 165 -11.45 0.67 17.76
CA ARG A 165 -12.00 0.24 19.06
C ARG A 165 -11.30 0.89 20.25
N VAL A 166 -9.97 1.00 20.22
CA VAL A 166 -9.20 1.70 21.26
C VAL A 166 -9.63 3.17 21.37
N ALA A 167 -9.80 3.83 20.22
CA ALA A 167 -10.29 5.21 20.17
C ALA A 167 -11.71 5.32 20.76
N ALA A 168 -12.61 4.42 20.39
CA ALA A 168 -14.00 4.41 20.85
C ALA A 168 -14.14 4.08 22.35
N ALA A 169 -13.27 3.23 22.89
CA ALA A 169 -13.24 2.89 24.31
C ALA A 169 -12.66 4.03 25.19
N GLY A 170 -12.04 5.05 24.58
CA GLY A 170 -11.48 6.18 25.31
C GLY A 170 -10.23 5.80 26.14
N GLU A 171 -9.50 4.76 25.73
CA GLU A 171 -8.30 4.28 26.44
C GLU A 171 -7.10 5.26 26.32
N GLY A 172 -7.25 6.32 25.52
CA GLY A 172 -6.28 7.40 25.39
C GLY A 172 -4.97 6.95 24.74
N ARG A 173 -3.89 7.69 25.02
CA ARG A 173 -2.57 7.45 24.42
C ARG A 173 -1.94 6.14 24.88
N ASP A 174 -2.22 5.70 26.11
CA ASP A 174 -1.68 4.46 26.68
C ASP A 174 -2.30 3.21 26.02
N GLY A 175 -3.63 3.18 25.85
CA GLY A 175 -4.28 2.10 25.11
C GLY A 175 -3.84 2.04 23.66
N LEU A 176 -3.60 3.21 23.04
CA LEU A 176 -3.10 3.28 21.67
C LEU A 176 -1.72 2.63 21.53
N VAL A 177 -0.72 3.03 22.34
CA VAL A 177 0.63 2.44 22.23
C VAL A 177 0.61 0.95 22.52
N GLN A 178 -0.22 0.52 23.48
CA GLN A 178 -0.39 -0.90 23.80
C GLN A 178 -0.95 -1.69 22.62
N ALA A 179 -1.99 -1.19 21.95
CA ALA A 179 -2.58 -1.86 20.80
C ALA A 179 -1.63 -1.91 19.59
N VAL A 180 -0.89 -0.83 19.32
CA VAL A 180 0.11 -0.83 18.24
C VAL A 180 1.25 -1.79 18.58
N HIS A 181 1.69 -1.86 19.84
CA HIS A 181 2.67 -2.86 20.28
C HIS A 181 2.16 -4.29 20.08
N GLU A 182 0.91 -4.59 20.46
CA GLU A 182 0.30 -5.92 20.27
C GLU A 182 0.20 -6.32 18.78
N LEU A 183 -0.12 -5.36 17.91
CA LEU A 183 -0.27 -5.59 16.48
C LEU A 183 1.06 -5.77 15.74
N THR A 184 2.12 -5.10 16.20
CA THR A 184 3.40 -5.02 15.48
C THR A 184 4.53 -5.80 16.15
N GLY A 185 4.43 -6.05 17.46
CA GLY A 185 5.48 -6.67 18.27
C GLY A 185 6.65 -5.75 18.62
N TYR A 186 6.72 -4.54 18.07
CA TYR A 186 7.80 -3.58 18.32
C TYR A 186 7.50 -2.68 19.52
N PRO A 187 8.51 -2.15 20.24
CA PRO A 187 8.29 -1.09 21.21
C PRO A 187 7.74 0.17 20.52
N VAL A 188 6.76 0.82 21.15
CA VAL A 188 6.05 1.97 20.61
C VAL A 188 5.98 3.08 21.65
N ALA A 189 6.18 4.32 21.21
CA ALA A 189 6.05 5.51 22.03
C ALA A 189 5.12 6.55 21.38
N VAL A 190 4.48 7.35 22.23
CA VAL A 190 3.91 8.63 21.81
C VAL A 190 4.78 9.74 22.36
N GLU A 191 5.14 10.68 21.50
CA GLU A 191 5.88 11.89 21.85
C GLU A 191 5.02 13.14 21.61
N ASP A 192 5.30 14.21 22.35
CA ASP A 192 4.82 15.54 21.98
C ASP A 192 5.72 16.21 20.94
N ARG A 193 5.37 17.46 20.55
CA ARG A 193 6.15 18.26 19.60
C ARG A 193 7.63 18.41 20.00
N GLN A 194 7.93 18.48 21.29
CA GLN A 194 9.28 18.65 21.83
C GLN A 194 10.06 17.33 21.98
N GLY A 195 9.44 16.19 21.70
CA GLY A 195 10.06 14.87 21.89
C GLY A 195 9.98 14.39 23.34
N ASN A 196 9.09 14.95 24.16
CA ASN A 196 8.82 14.40 25.49
C ASN A 196 7.99 13.12 25.34
N LEU A 197 8.42 12.06 26.01
CA LEU A 197 7.68 10.81 26.08
C LEU A 197 6.36 11.03 26.83
N MET A 198 5.25 10.74 26.16
CA MET A 198 3.89 10.83 26.70
C MET A 198 3.33 9.45 27.07
N ALA A 199 3.61 8.43 26.27
CA ALA A 199 3.18 7.04 26.50
C ALA A 199 4.20 6.05 25.91
N TRP A 200 4.30 4.85 26.47
CA TRP A 200 5.22 3.80 26.02
C TRP A 200 4.59 2.41 26.19
N ALA A 201 4.76 1.55 25.18
CA ALA A 201 4.45 0.12 25.26
C ALA A 201 5.59 -0.73 24.68
N GLY A 202 5.74 -1.94 25.21
CA GLY A 202 6.76 -2.90 24.81
C GLY A 202 8.04 -2.87 25.66
N PRO A 203 8.95 -3.83 25.44
CA PRO A 203 10.16 -3.98 26.24
C PRO A 203 11.17 -2.85 26.00
N GLY A 204 12.11 -2.68 26.93
CA GLY A 204 13.25 -1.78 26.73
C GLY A 204 12.94 -0.29 26.89
N ARG A 205 11.93 0.07 27.71
CA ARG A 205 11.69 1.47 28.08
C ARG A 205 12.97 2.09 28.67
N PRO A 206 13.55 3.14 28.06
CA PRO A 206 14.77 3.74 28.57
C PRO A 206 14.50 4.47 29.90
N GLU A 207 15.45 4.40 30.83
CA GLU A 207 15.39 5.15 32.11
C GLU A 207 15.34 6.67 31.86
N ARG A 208 16.08 7.13 30.86
CA ARG A 208 16.03 8.50 30.35
C ARG A 208 15.71 8.46 28.86
N TYR A 209 14.56 9.00 28.49
CA TYR A 209 14.14 9.04 27.09
C TYR A 209 15.06 9.96 26.27
N PRO A 210 15.66 9.46 25.17
CA PRO A 210 16.54 10.27 24.34
C PRO A 210 15.73 11.36 23.63
N LYS A 211 16.25 12.59 23.61
CA LYS A 211 15.64 13.72 22.90
C LYS A 211 16.60 14.25 21.86
N ASP A 212 16.09 14.45 20.66
CA ASP A 212 16.84 15.13 19.61
C ASP A 212 17.01 16.61 19.96
N PRO A 213 18.10 17.26 19.50
CA PRO A 213 18.21 18.71 19.56
C PRO A 213 16.99 19.39 18.91
N PRO A 214 16.48 20.51 19.45
CA PRO A 214 15.26 21.15 18.95
C PRO A 214 15.26 21.47 17.45
N ALA A 215 16.41 21.85 16.89
CA ALA A 215 16.56 22.14 15.46
C ALA A 215 16.37 20.88 14.58
N VAL A 216 16.99 19.76 14.97
CA VAL A 216 16.90 18.48 14.26
C VAL A 216 15.47 17.94 14.34
N ARG A 217 14.85 18.03 15.52
CA ARG A 217 13.44 17.68 15.74
C ARG A 217 12.52 18.46 14.81
N ALA A 218 12.68 19.79 14.73
CA ALA A 218 11.83 20.65 13.92
C ALA A 218 11.93 20.31 12.42
N GLU A 219 13.13 20.01 11.93
CA GLU A 219 13.35 19.58 10.55
C GLU A 219 12.67 18.23 10.26
N LEU A 220 12.85 17.24 11.14
CA LEU A 220 12.23 15.92 11.02
C LEU A 220 10.70 16.02 10.98
N LEU A 221 10.11 16.81 11.89
CA LEU A 221 8.67 17.04 11.93
C LEU A 221 8.17 17.78 10.68
N GLY A 222 8.91 18.78 10.21
CA GLY A 222 8.57 19.51 8.98
C GLY A 222 8.49 18.56 7.79
N ARG A 223 9.49 17.70 7.62
CA ARG A 223 9.48 16.66 6.57
C ARG A 223 8.33 15.67 6.73
N ALA A 224 8.14 15.13 7.93
CA ALA A 224 7.16 14.08 8.18
C ALA A 224 5.71 14.58 8.07
N THR A 225 5.44 15.84 8.39
CA THR A 225 4.10 16.44 8.27
C THR A 225 3.64 16.56 6.81
N HIS A 226 4.58 16.75 5.88
CA HIS A 226 4.27 16.83 4.44
C HIS A 226 4.11 15.46 3.78
N LEU A 227 4.45 14.37 4.48
CA LEU A 227 4.37 13.01 3.98
C LEU A 227 3.16 12.33 4.59
N ALA A 228 2.33 11.69 3.76
CA ALA A 228 1.16 10.93 4.20
C ALA A 228 1.51 9.54 4.76
N GLN A 229 2.81 9.24 4.95
CA GLN A 229 3.33 7.92 5.28
C GLN A 229 4.38 8.00 6.39
N PRO A 230 4.62 6.92 7.15
CA PRO A 230 5.61 6.88 8.21
C PRO A 230 7.02 7.12 7.67
N VAL A 231 7.80 7.94 8.38
CA VAL A 231 9.15 8.32 8.00
C VAL A 231 10.15 7.51 8.79
N ARG A 232 11.11 6.89 8.08
CA ARG A 232 12.27 6.25 8.69
C ARG A 232 13.29 7.27 9.15
N ASP A 233 13.73 7.13 10.39
CA ASP A 233 14.83 7.90 10.99
C ASP A 233 15.73 6.96 11.81
N GLY A 234 16.86 6.56 11.25
CA GLY A 234 17.80 5.65 11.92
C GLY A 234 17.14 4.33 12.35
N ALA A 235 17.07 4.09 13.66
CA ALA A 235 16.51 2.88 14.28
C ALA A 235 15.00 2.96 14.59
N ARG A 236 14.29 3.97 14.07
CA ARG A 236 12.86 4.19 14.36
C ARG A 236 12.07 4.56 13.10
N LEU A 237 10.78 4.27 13.14
CA LEU A 237 9.76 4.74 12.20
C LEU A 237 8.83 5.69 12.94
N LEU A 238 8.49 6.82 12.33
CA LEU A 238 7.65 7.84 12.95
C LEU A 238 6.47 8.20 12.07
N ALA A 239 5.30 8.36 12.67
CA ALA A 239 4.12 8.92 12.03
C ALA A 239 3.64 10.15 12.82
N VAL A 240 3.40 11.26 12.13
CA VAL A 240 2.99 12.52 12.75
C VAL A 240 1.46 12.59 12.81
N ALA A 241 0.93 12.89 13.98
CA ALA A 241 -0.47 13.15 14.24
C ALA A 241 -0.67 14.66 14.45
N GLN A 242 -1.27 15.34 13.47
CA GLN A 242 -1.51 16.77 13.52
C GLN A 242 -2.98 17.09 13.22
N PRO A 243 -3.88 17.07 14.22
CA PRO A 243 -5.29 17.44 14.01
C PRO A 243 -5.48 18.93 13.68
N ARG A 244 -4.56 19.80 14.14
CA ARG A 244 -4.53 21.26 13.90
C ARG A 244 -3.08 21.76 13.90
N PRO A 245 -2.77 22.93 13.31
CA PRO A 245 -1.39 23.40 13.15
C PRO A 245 -0.55 23.46 14.44
N ASP A 246 -1.20 23.78 15.55
CA ASP A 246 -0.61 23.98 16.89
C ASP A 246 -0.61 22.72 17.76
N VAL A 247 -1.31 21.66 17.35
CA VAL A 247 -1.44 20.41 18.10
C VAL A 247 -0.71 19.30 17.33
N ILE A 248 0.44 18.86 17.84
CA ILE A 248 1.26 17.82 17.23
C ILE A 248 1.54 16.73 18.26
N GLY A 249 1.24 15.50 17.90
CA GLY A 249 1.74 14.28 18.52
C GLY A 249 2.53 13.45 17.52
N VAL A 250 3.43 12.61 17.99
CA VAL A 250 4.21 11.71 17.13
C VAL A 250 4.12 10.31 17.68
N LEU A 251 3.74 9.37 16.82
CA LEU A 251 3.79 7.95 17.12
C LEU A 251 5.11 7.39 16.60
N VAL A 252 5.87 6.73 17.46
CA VAL A 252 7.22 6.24 17.18
C VAL A 252 7.28 4.75 17.42
N LEU A 253 7.75 4.00 16.44
CA LEU A 253 8.01 2.57 16.54
C LEU A 253 9.52 2.34 16.46
N PHE A 254 10.06 1.57 17.39
CA PHE A 254 11.50 1.29 17.49
C PHE A 254 11.85 -0.03 16.78
N ASP A 255 12.55 0.09 15.65
CA ASP A 255 12.95 -1.02 14.78
C ASP A 255 14.45 -0.89 14.43
N PRO A 256 15.36 -1.23 15.35
CA PRO A 256 16.79 -1.15 15.10
C PRO A 256 17.29 -2.14 14.03
N ALA A 257 16.57 -3.24 13.82
CA ALA A 257 16.93 -4.29 12.86
C ALA A 257 16.49 -3.97 11.43
N ALA A 258 15.68 -2.92 11.22
CA ALA A 258 15.12 -2.56 9.92
C ALA A 258 14.23 -3.67 9.32
N THR A 259 13.46 -4.35 10.17
CA THR A 259 12.59 -5.46 9.79
C THR A 259 11.11 -5.08 9.67
N ALA A 260 10.73 -3.85 10.06
CA ALA A 260 9.36 -3.37 9.92
C ALA A 260 8.98 -3.21 8.43
N GLY A 261 7.89 -3.85 8.04
CA GLY A 261 7.40 -3.91 6.67
C GLY A 261 6.15 -3.04 6.47
N GLU A 262 5.35 -3.41 5.46
CA GLU A 262 4.12 -2.70 5.09
C GLU A 262 3.07 -2.74 6.23
N GLN A 263 3.00 -3.83 6.98
CA GLN A 263 2.02 -3.96 8.07
C GLN A 263 2.28 -2.98 9.21
N GLU A 264 3.54 -2.81 9.60
CA GLU A 264 3.95 -1.84 10.63
C GLU A 264 3.72 -0.41 10.16
N GLN A 265 3.92 -0.13 8.87
CA GLN A 265 3.61 1.18 8.29
C GLN A 265 2.11 1.47 8.36
N VAL A 266 1.27 0.53 7.93
CA VAL A 266 -0.19 0.66 8.00
C VAL A 266 -0.66 0.83 9.45
N ALA A 267 -0.07 0.10 10.40
CA ALA A 267 -0.39 0.26 11.82
C ALA A 267 0.00 1.64 12.36
N LEU A 268 1.14 2.19 11.96
CA LEU A 268 1.57 3.53 12.32
C LEU A 268 0.67 4.62 11.70
N GLU A 269 0.27 4.48 10.45
CA GLU A 269 -0.64 5.43 9.76
C GLU A 269 -2.00 5.50 10.45
N HIS A 270 -2.60 4.35 10.71
CA HIS A 270 -3.87 4.26 11.43
C HIS A 270 -3.71 4.71 12.88
N GLY A 271 -2.61 4.35 13.53
CA GLY A 271 -2.30 4.77 14.89
C GLY A 271 -2.15 6.29 15.01
N ALA A 272 -1.49 6.93 14.04
CA ALA A 272 -1.37 8.39 13.98
C ALA A 272 -2.72 9.08 13.77
N THR A 273 -3.62 8.46 13.00
CA THR A 273 -5.00 8.97 12.84
C THR A 273 -5.76 8.94 14.17
N VAL A 274 -5.70 7.83 14.90
CA VAL A 274 -6.32 7.70 16.23
C VAL A 274 -5.66 8.66 17.23
N LEU A 275 -4.34 8.79 17.20
CA LEU A 275 -3.63 9.77 18.02
C LEU A 275 -4.10 11.20 17.72
N ALA A 276 -4.29 11.55 16.45
CA ALA A 276 -4.76 12.87 16.05
C ALA A 276 -6.18 13.15 16.60
N MET A 277 -7.07 12.16 16.55
CA MET A 277 -8.41 12.27 17.15
C MET A 277 -8.35 12.49 18.66
N GLU A 278 -7.52 11.72 19.37
CA GLU A 278 -7.37 11.88 20.83
C GLU A 278 -6.74 13.23 21.20
N MET A 279 -5.74 13.67 20.43
CA MET A 279 -5.14 14.99 20.59
C MET A 279 -6.14 16.12 20.33
N ALA A 280 -7.01 15.99 19.32
CA ALA A 280 -8.07 16.96 19.05
C ALA A 280 -9.09 17.03 20.19
N ARG A 281 -9.46 15.87 20.75
CA ARG A 281 -10.37 15.77 21.90
C ARG A 281 -9.78 16.48 23.12
N LEU A 282 -8.55 16.15 23.48
CA LEU A 282 -7.85 16.74 24.63
C LEU A 282 -7.65 18.25 24.45
N ALA A 283 -7.27 18.70 23.25
CA ALA A 283 -7.13 20.13 22.95
C ALA A 283 -8.47 20.87 23.07
N SER A 284 -9.57 20.27 22.59
CA SER A 284 -10.91 20.86 22.67
C SER A 284 -11.41 20.98 24.11
N VAL A 285 -11.13 19.98 24.96
CA VAL A 285 -11.42 20.02 26.40
C VAL A 285 -10.64 21.14 27.07
N ALA A 286 -9.32 21.21 26.85
CA ALA A 286 -8.48 22.25 27.42
C ALA A 286 -8.92 23.66 26.96
N GLU A 287 -9.30 23.83 25.69
CA GLU A 287 -9.83 25.10 25.17
C GLU A 287 -11.16 25.49 25.82
N ALA A 288 -12.06 24.52 26.05
CA ALA A 288 -13.32 24.74 26.74
C ALA A 288 -13.12 25.14 28.20
N GLU A 289 -12.21 24.48 28.92
CA GLU A 289 -11.84 24.81 30.29
C GLU A 289 -11.24 26.23 30.38
N MET A 290 -10.30 26.58 29.49
CA MET A 290 -9.72 27.93 29.45
C MET A 290 -10.77 29.01 29.16
N ARG A 291 -11.75 28.72 28.28
CA ARG A 291 -12.88 29.64 28.02
C ARG A 291 -13.77 29.81 29.25
N LEU A 292 -14.10 28.71 29.94
CA LEU A 292 -14.91 28.73 31.14
C LEU A 292 -14.22 29.50 32.26
N GLN A 293 -12.93 29.26 32.48
CA GLN A 293 -12.09 30.00 33.41
C GLN A 293 -12.09 31.51 33.12
N ARG A 294 -11.94 31.90 31.85
CA ARG A 294 -12.00 33.31 31.45
C ARG A 294 -13.37 33.94 31.73
N SER A 295 -14.46 33.25 31.38
CA SER A 295 -15.84 33.73 31.63
C SER A 295 -16.09 33.94 33.13
N VAL A 296 -15.71 32.97 33.96
CA VAL A 296 -15.84 33.09 35.43
C VAL A 296 -15.07 34.31 35.93
N MET A 297 -13.83 34.49 35.48
CA MET A 297 -13.03 35.64 35.89
C MET A 297 -13.62 36.97 35.42
N ASP A 298 -14.10 37.07 34.18
CA ASP A 298 -14.70 38.28 33.66
C ASP A 298 -15.97 38.68 34.45
N GLU A 299 -16.79 37.70 34.83
CA GLU A 299 -17.99 37.92 35.65
C GLU A 299 -17.65 38.34 37.09
N LEU A 300 -16.63 37.71 37.70
CA LEU A 300 -16.13 38.11 39.03
C LEU A 300 -15.58 39.54 39.01
N LEU A 301 -14.77 39.88 38.00
CA LEU A 301 -14.21 41.23 37.86
C LEU A 301 -15.22 42.28 37.40
N ALA A 302 -16.40 41.87 36.92
CA ALA A 302 -17.54 42.76 36.65
C ALA A 302 -18.42 42.99 37.90
N GLY A 303 -18.14 42.31 39.02
CA GLY A 303 -18.92 42.39 40.24
C GLY A 303 -20.26 41.64 40.18
N SER A 304 -20.33 40.58 39.38
CA SER A 304 -21.52 39.73 39.32
C SER A 304 -21.76 39.02 40.64
N ASN A 305 -22.98 39.09 41.17
CA ASN A 305 -23.44 38.32 42.33
C ASN A 305 -24.25 37.07 41.92
N ASP A 306 -24.09 36.61 40.67
CA ASP A 306 -24.81 35.43 40.18
C ASP A 306 -24.26 34.15 40.83
N THR A 307 -25.16 33.41 41.49
CA THR A 307 -24.88 32.07 42.04
C THR A 307 -24.37 31.07 40.99
N GLY A 308 -24.68 31.27 39.71
CA GLY A 308 -24.15 30.46 38.61
C GLY A 308 -22.63 30.55 38.44
N VAL A 309 -22.00 31.67 38.84
CA VAL A 309 -20.54 31.85 38.79
C VAL A 309 -19.86 30.93 39.80
N LEU A 310 -20.41 30.83 41.02
CA LEU A 310 -19.91 29.94 42.07
C LEU A 310 -19.96 28.47 41.63
N GLY A 311 -21.08 28.03 41.03
CA GLY A 311 -21.22 26.67 40.52
C GLY A 311 -20.22 26.34 39.40
N ARG A 312 -19.96 27.27 38.48
CA ARG A 312 -18.95 27.07 37.41
C ARG A 312 -17.52 27.13 37.93
N ALA A 313 -17.23 27.97 38.91
CA ALA A 313 -15.94 27.99 39.58
C ALA A 313 -15.68 26.68 40.34
N GLN A 314 -16.67 26.17 41.08
CA GLN A 314 -16.58 24.90 41.78
C GLN A 314 -16.41 23.71 40.82
N ALA A 315 -17.06 23.73 39.65
CA ALA A 315 -16.88 22.72 38.61
C ALA A 315 -15.46 22.70 38.03
N LEU A 316 -14.74 23.83 38.08
CA LEU A 316 -13.32 23.94 37.74
C LEU A 316 -12.39 23.62 38.93
N GLY A 317 -12.94 23.23 40.08
CA GLY A 317 -12.19 22.94 41.30
C GLY A 317 -11.84 24.17 42.14
N TYR A 318 -12.43 25.33 41.85
CA TYR A 318 -12.17 26.58 42.56
C TYR A 318 -13.17 26.81 43.69
N ASP A 319 -12.66 26.89 44.92
CA ASP A 319 -13.44 27.17 46.13
C ASP A 319 -13.47 28.68 46.38
N LEU A 320 -14.40 29.39 45.74
CA LEU A 320 -14.58 30.83 45.89
C LEU A 320 -15.14 31.27 47.26
N GLU A 321 -15.51 30.34 48.15
CA GLU A 321 -16.03 30.67 49.49
C GLU A 321 -14.92 31.06 50.48
N ARG A 322 -13.66 30.84 50.10
CA ARG A 322 -12.48 31.26 50.89
C ARG A 322 -12.15 32.73 50.67
N ALA A 323 -11.35 33.29 51.58
CA ALA A 323 -10.79 34.62 51.39
C ALA A 323 -9.75 34.60 50.26
N HIS A 324 -10.03 35.32 49.17
CA HIS A 324 -9.11 35.45 48.04
C HIS A 324 -8.44 36.83 48.02
N ARG A 325 -7.26 36.90 47.43
CA ARG A 325 -6.52 38.12 47.14
C ARG A 325 -6.42 38.32 45.64
N VAL A 326 -6.63 39.55 45.19
CA VAL A 326 -6.50 39.94 43.78
C VAL A 326 -5.14 40.58 43.58
N VAL A 327 -4.32 39.98 42.73
CA VAL A 327 -3.00 40.48 42.33
C VAL A 327 -3.09 40.99 40.91
N ILE A 328 -2.53 42.17 40.68
CA ILE A 328 -2.47 42.77 39.35
C ILE A 328 -1.01 42.82 38.91
N VAL A 329 -0.69 42.10 37.84
CA VAL A 329 0.61 42.11 37.18
C VAL A 329 0.49 43.02 35.96
N ALA A 330 1.04 44.22 36.07
CA ALA A 330 1.07 45.19 34.98
C ALA A 330 2.38 45.05 34.17
N PRO A 331 2.32 44.93 32.84
CA PRO A 331 3.52 44.96 31.99
C PRO A 331 4.25 46.30 32.14
N ARG A 332 5.58 46.27 32.20
CA ARG A 332 6.40 47.47 31.96
C ARG A 332 6.26 47.88 30.49
N SER A 333 6.29 49.19 30.23
CA SER A 333 6.19 49.79 28.89
C SER A 333 7.07 49.04 27.88
N GLY A 334 6.44 48.43 26.86
CA GLY A 334 7.12 47.67 25.80
C GLY A 334 6.95 46.15 25.85
N SER A 335 6.36 45.57 26.90
CA SER A 335 6.07 44.13 26.97
C SER A 335 4.74 43.78 26.30
N VAL A 336 4.69 42.66 25.56
CA VAL A 336 3.44 42.17 24.94
C VAL A 336 2.59 41.47 25.99
N GLU A 337 1.32 41.84 26.15
CA GLU A 337 0.40 41.29 27.16
C GLU A 337 0.38 39.74 27.17
N GLY A 338 0.41 39.10 25.99
CA GLY A 338 0.47 37.64 25.86
C GLY A 338 1.74 37.00 26.44
N THR A 339 2.90 37.67 26.36
CA THR A 339 4.16 37.17 26.96
C THR A 339 4.13 37.24 28.48
N VAL A 340 3.58 38.31 29.03
CA VAL A 340 3.41 38.50 30.48
C VAL A 340 2.39 37.52 31.04
N PHE A 341 1.30 37.26 30.30
CA PHE A 341 0.32 36.25 30.66
C PHE A 341 0.92 34.85 30.75
N GLU A 342 1.72 34.43 29.76
CA GLU A 342 2.37 33.11 29.75
C GLU A 342 3.41 32.95 30.86
N ALA A 343 4.22 33.98 31.10
CA ALA A 343 5.20 33.97 32.19
C ALA A 343 4.51 33.91 33.56
N ALA A 344 3.49 34.75 33.79
CA ALA A 344 2.71 34.73 35.02
C ALA A 344 2.01 33.39 35.23
N ARG A 345 1.42 32.80 34.17
CA ARG A 345 0.79 31.48 34.22
C ARG A 345 1.76 30.38 34.59
N THR A 346 2.97 30.40 34.03
CA THR A 346 4.01 29.40 34.29
C THR A 346 4.44 29.46 35.76
N VAL A 347 4.79 30.65 36.25
CA VAL A 347 5.26 30.85 37.63
C VAL A 347 4.18 30.57 38.67
N VAL A 348 2.95 31.05 38.45
CA VAL A 348 1.81 30.78 39.35
C VAL A 348 1.56 29.28 39.49
N ARG A 349 1.63 28.53 38.38
CA ARG A 349 1.48 27.07 38.38
C ARG A 349 2.62 26.37 39.11
N GLU A 350 3.86 26.80 38.92
CA GLU A 350 5.04 26.21 39.57
C GLU A 350 5.07 26.45 41.08
N MET A 351 4.67 27.64 41.52
CA MET A 351 4.65 28.00 42.93
C MET A 351 3.39 27.55 43.66
N GLY A 352 2.35 27.12 42.94
CA GLY A 352 1.04 26.81 43.50
C GLY A 352 0.31 28.02 44.07
N TYR A 353 0.66 29.23 43.62
CA TYR A 353 0.11 30.49 44.12
C TYR A 353 -0.95 31.05 43.18
N GLY A 354 -2.17 30.55 43.31
CA GLY A 354 -3.33 31.13 42.65
C GLY A 354 -4.04 30.17 41.72
N THR A 355 -5.37 30.26 41.80
CA THR A 355 -6.31 29.30 41.23
C THR A 355 -6.89 29.83 39.91
N LEU A 356 -7.04 31.15 39.73
CA LEU A 356 -7.59 31.74 38.50
C LEU A 356 -6.73 32.89 37.98
N LEU A 357 -6.45 32.91 36.67
CA LEU A 357 -5.63 33.94 36.01
C LEU A 357 -6.28 34.39 34.70
N THR A 358 -6.36 35.70 34.45
CA THR A 358 -6.86 36.30 33.18
C THR A 358 -6.03 37.51 32.76
N ALA A 359 -6.06 37.87 31.47
CA ALA A 359 -5.58 39.15 30.97
C ALA A 359 -6.78 40.07 30.71
N ARG A 360 -6.74 41.30 31.23
CA ARG A 360 -7.82 42.29 31.06
C ARG A 360 -7.23 43.69 30.99
N ALA A 361 -7.61 44.46 29.98
CA ALA A 361 -7.24 45.87 29.82
C ALA A 361 -5.73 46.15 29.92
N GLY A 362 -4.88 45.23 29.43
CA GLY A 362 -3.43 45.40 29.44
C GLY A 362 -2.76 45.01 30.75
N VAL A 363 -3.47 44.37 31.69
CA VAL A 363 -2.89 43.80 32.92
C VAL A 363 -3.28 42.33 33.08
N VAL A 364 -2.44 41.54 33.73
CA VAL A 364 -2.75 40.17 34.12
C VAL A 364 -3.28 40.18 35.55
N VAL A 365 -4.47 39.64 35.75
CA VAL A 365 -5.12 39.54 37.07
C VAL A 365 -5.00 38.09 37.55
N VAL A 366 -4.47 37.92 38.75
CA VAL A 366 -4.33 36.62 39.42
C VAL A 366 -5.18 36.63 40.68
N LEU A 367 -6.02 35.62 40.84
CA LEU A 367 -6.77 35.38 42.06
C LEU A 367 -6.06 34.29 42.86
N ALA A 368 -5.57 34.67 44.05
CA ALA A 368 -4.86 33.79 44.96
C ALA A 368 -5.69 33.46 46.20
N ASP A 369 -5.78 32.18 46.54
CA ASP A 369 -6.46 31.64 47.71
C ASP A 369 -5.53 31.51 48.94
N ALA A 370 -4.25 31.83 48.78
CA ALA A 370 -3.22 31.83 49.81
C ALA A 370 -2.49 33.18 49.91
N ASP A 371 -1.98 33.49 51.11
CA ASP A 371 -1.02 34.56 51.31
C ASP A 371 0.36 34.07 50.87
N CYS A 372 0.92 34.67 49.82
CA CYS A 372 2.24 34.31 49.32
C CYS A 372 3.19 35.51 49.29
N ASP A 373 4.48 35.22 49.20
CA ASP A 373 5.52 36.23 49.06
C ASP A 373 5.42 36.88 47.67
N TRP A 374 4.71 38.01 47.60
CA TRP A 374 4.47 38.74 46.36
C TRP A 374 5.78 39.26 45.72
N ASP A 375 6.83 39.50 46.51
CA ASP A 375 8.15 39.89 46.00
C ASP A 375 8.86 38.70 45.34
N GLN A 376 8.70 37.49 45.89
CA GLN A 376 9.18 36.26 45.27
C GLN A 376 8.44 35.96 43.96
N LEU A 377 7.11 36.09 43.95
CA LEU A 377 6.29 35.95 42.75
C LEU A 377 6.71 36.95 41.67
N ARG A 378 6.88 38.22 42.02
CA ARG A 378 7.36 39.27 41.10
C ARG A 378 8.72 38.91 40.51
N THR A 379 9.67 38.50 41.35
CA THR A 379 11.03 38.16 40.92
C THR A 379 11.03 36.97 39.94
N ALA A 380 10.23 35.94 40.23
CA ALA A 380 10.13 34.78 39.37
C ALA A 380 9.48 35.10 38.01
N ILE A 381 8.43 35.93 37.98
CA ILE A 381 7.82 36.39 36.72
C ILE A 381 8.81 37.23 35.91
N MET A 382 9.63 38.08 36.55
CA MET A 382 10.68 38.84 35.86
C MET A 382 11.77 37.94 35.27
N ASN A 383 12.19 36.91 36.00
CA ASN A 383 13.16 35.93 35.52
C ASN A 383 12.63 35.15 34.31
N GLU A 384 11.36 34.73 34.35
CA GLU A 384 10.70 34.02 33.25
C GLU A 384 10.54 34.89 31.99
N LEU A 385 10.33 36.21 32.19
CA LEU A 385 10.29 37.20 31.10
C LEU A 385 11.68 37.56 30.53
N GLY A 386 12.76 36.97 31.06
CA GLY A 386 14.13 37.24 30.63
C GLY A 386 14.69 38.58 31.14
N GLY A 387 14.09 39.18 32.17
CA GLY A 387 14.58 40.40 32.80
C GLY A 387 15.53 40.09 33.97
N THR A 388 16.78 40.50 33.86
CA THR A 388 17.61 40.75 35.06
C THR A 388 16.96 41.82 35.93
N PRO A 389 17.08 41.73 37.28
CA PRO A 389 16.28 42.47 38.25
C PRO A 389 16.34 44.00 38.14
#